data_AF-A0A4P9A1U7-F1
#
_entry.id   AF-A0A4P9A1U7-F1
#
_cell.length_a   1.000
_cell.length_b   1.000
_cell.length_c   1.000
_cell.angle_alpha   90.00
_cell.angle_beta   90.00
_cell.angle_gamma   90.00
#
_symmetry.space_group_name_H-M   'P 1'
#
loop_
_entity.id
_entity.type
_entity.pdbx_description
1 polymer ?
#
loop_
_entity_poly.entity_id
_entity_poly.type
_entity_poly.pdbx_seq_one_letter_code
_entity_poly.pdbx_strand_id
1 'polypeptide(L)'
;MVPSVPVLIKPHRRNDKPRGTWCDDDRFGDYRLAADAFDIKPSRDSFIKEGWQSIDNQKIDKLHKLAPSFLDRLTPRSQAAAQSLLRDLASLRQIGSQTPKTNSLVFCHHDIRQSNMAWHPNYGTRLVDWSWSGLGESGSDITSLLIDLHKSHHDISPYQNIINLDYCLMLMGFWLNHATWPHHGNDTTRFQQFLSALSAYEIYING
;
A
#
# COMPACT_ATOMS: atom_id res chain seq x y z
N MET A 1 25.61 -46.98 -4.11
CA MET A 1 26.40 -46.76 -2.87
C MET A 1 26.97 -45.36 -2.93
N VAL A 2 26.55 -44.49 -2.01
CA VAL A 2 27.08 -43.13 -1.82
C VAL A 2 27.50 -43.04 -0.36
N PRO A 3 28.70 -42.52 0.00
CA PRO A 3 29.17 -42.55 1.37
C PRO A 3 28.45 -41.50 2.23
N SER A 4 28.00 -41.94 3.40
CA SER A 4 27.46 -41.11 4.48
C SER A 4 28.58 -40.41 5.25
N VAL A 5 28.48 -39.08 5.39
CA VAL A 5 29.31 -38.29 6.33
C VAL A 5 28.42 -37.87 7.51
N PRO A 6 28.79 -38.13 8.78
CA PRO A 6 28.03 -37.69 9.94
C PRO A 6 28.49 -36.31 10.40
N VAL A 7 27.58 -35.36 10.57
CA VAL A 7 27.86 -34.16 11.38
C VAL A 7 26.77 -34.01 12.43
N LEU A 8 27.24 -34.16 13.65
CA LEU A 8 26.54 -34.15 14.92
C LEU A 8 26.25 -32.70 15.33
N ILE A 9 25.01 -32.24 15.22
CA ILE A 9 24.56 -31.01 15.91
C ILE A 9 23.68 -31.45 17.07
N LYS A 10 24.23 -31.38 18.29
CA LYS A 10 23.52 -31.70 19.54
C LYS A 10 22.34 -30.73 19.73
N PRO A 11 21.14 -31.22 20.07
CA PRO A 11 20.05 -30.35 20.49
C PRO A 11 20.39 -29.75 21.87
N HIS A 12 20.29 -28.43 21.98
CA HIS A 12 20.36 -27.74 23.26
C HIS A 12 19.08 -28.08 24.04
N ARG A 13 19.20 -28.88 25.11
CA ARG A 13 18.11 -29.13 26.06
C ARG A 13 17.72 -27.79 26.68
N ARG A 14 16.53 -27.27 26.33
CA ARG A 14 15.87 -26.24 27.12
C ARG A 14 15.13 -26.93 28.26
N ASN A 15 15.45 -26.51 29.47
CA ASN A 15 14.88 -26.99 30.73
C ASN A 15 13.35 -27.08 30.68
N ASP A 16 12.84 -28.22 31.11
CA ASP A 16 11.45 -28.43 31.48
C ASP A 16 11.07 -27.44 32.60
N LYS A 17 10.18 -26.49 32.29
CA LYS A 17 9.38 -25.77 33.28
C LYS A 17 7.90 -26.12 33.05
N PRO A 18 7.11 -26.32 34.12
CA PRO A 18 5.76 -26.84 34.01
C PRO A 18 4.85 -25.86 33.24
N ARG A 19 3.90 -26.42 32.49
CA ARG A 19 2.84 -25.67 31.78
C ARG A 19 1.95 -24.98 32.82
N GLY A 20 2.27 -23.72 33.12
CA GLY A 20 1.38 -22.77 33.76
C GLY A 20 0.45 -22.13 32.73
N THR A 21 -0.79 -21.90 33.14
CA THR A 21 -1.90 -21.30 32.39
C THR A 21 -1.55 -19.90 31.88
N TRP A 22 -1.82 -19.63 30.60
CA TRP A 22 -1.59 -18.34 29.92
C TRP A 22 -2.72 -17.32 30.14
N CYS A 23 -3.46 -17.46 31.22
CA CYS A 23 -4.44 -16.50 31.69
C CYS A 23 -4.25 -16.43 33.20
N ASP A 24 -4.21 -15.24 33.77
CA ASP A 24 -3.97 -14.94 35.20
C ASP A 24 -2.51 -14.59 35.56
N ASP A 25 -1.92 -13.65 34.83
CA ASP A 25 -0.76 -12.92 35.34
C ASP A 25 -1.01 -11.41 35.18
N ASP A 26 -1.67 -10.82 36.18
CA ASP A 26 -1.83 -9.37 36.39
C ASP A 26 -0.49 -8.70 36.74
N ARG A 27 0.52 -8.94 35.91
CA ARG A 27 1.85 -8.33 35.97
C ARG A 27 2.09 -7.44 34.75
N PHE A 28 1.10 -6.63 34.38
CA PHE A 28 1.35 -5.41 33.60
C PHE A 28 2.04 -4.37 34.50
N GLY A 29 3.26 -4.70 34.91
CA GLY A 29 4.18 -3.73 35.48
C GLY A 29 4.50 -2.68 34.42
N ASP A 30 4.53 -1.43 34.87
CA ASP A 30 4.97 -0.21 34.18
C ASP A 30 6.06 -0.47 33.12
N TYR A 31 5.63 -0.82 31.90
CA TYR A 31 6.50 -0.86 30.74
C TYR A 31 6.82 0.59 30.39
N ARG A 32 7.87 1.13 30.99
CA ARG A 32 8.47 2.37 30.51
C ARG A 32 8.83 2.15 29.05
N LEU A 33 8.09 2.78 28.15
CA LEU A 33 8.45 2.92 26.75
C LEU A 33 9.93 3.34 26.71
N ALA A 34 10.73 2.66 25.89
CA ALA A 34 12.13 3.04 25.71
C ALA A 34 12.18 4.55 25.42
N ALA A 35 13.18 5.26 25.94
CA ALA A 35 13.28 6.71 25.78
C ALA A 35 13.28 7.16 24.29
N ASP A 36 13.59 6.23 23.39
CA ASP A 36 13.63 6.43 21.94
C ASP A 36 12.39 5.86 21.20
N ALA A 37 11.39 5.36 21.93
CA ALA A 37 10.13 4.93 21.34
C ALA A 37 9.26 6.17 21.07
N PHE A 38 8.85 6.33 19.82
CA PHE A 38 7.92 7.37 19.39
C PHE A 38 6.66 6.73 18.84
N ASP A 39 5.54 7.47 18.92
CA ASP A 39 4.27 7.02 18.35
C ASP A 39 4.40 6.86 16.83
N ILE A 40 4.25 5.62 16.36
CA ILE A 40 4.14 5.33 14.93
C ILE A 40 2.71 5.69 14.52
N LYS A 41 2.58 6.73 13.69
CA LYS A 41 1.28 7.12 13.14
C LYS A 41 0.77 6.01 12.22
N PRO A 42 -0.54 5.69 12.26
CA PRO A 42 -1.13 4.76 11.30
C PRO A 42 -0.83 5.17 9.87
N SER A 43 -0.48 4.21 9.02
CA SER A 43 -0.20 4.44 7.60
C SER A 43 -1.33 5.16 6.87
N ARG A 44 -2.57 4.85 7.25
CA ARG A 44 -3.77 5.57 6.82
C ARG A 44 -3.64 7.09 6.96
N ASP A 45 -3.12 7.58 8.09
CA ASP A 45 -3.00 9.01 8.35
C ASP A 45 -1.95 9.65 7.44
N SER A 46 -0.88 8.91 7.12
CA SER A 46 0.10 9.32 6.10
C SER A 46 -0.55 9.42 4.72
N PHE A 47 -1.41 8.48 4.33
CA PHE A 47 -2.12 8.53 3.04
C PHE A 47 -3.04 9.75 2.94
N ILE A 48 -3.72 10.13 4.03
CA ILE A 48 -4.58 11.32 4.06
C ILE A 48 -3.72 12.59 3.99
N LYS A 49 -2.73 12.70 4.88
CA LYS A 49 -1.90 13.89 5.04
C LYS A 49 -1.05 14.17 3.81
N GLU A 50 -0.49 13.12 3.21
CA GLU A 50 0.37 13.20 2.03
C GLU A 50 -0.40 12.92 0.74
N GLY A 51 -1.73 12.80 0.80
CA GLY A 51 -2.59 12.64 -0.35
C GLY A 51 -3.13 13.97 -0.85
N TRP A 52 -4.42 13.98 -1.23
CA TRP A 52 -5.11 15.13 -1.83
C TRP A 52 -4.99 16.42 -1.02
N GLN A 53 -4.98 16.34 0.31
CA GLN A 53 -4.86 17.50 1.20
C GLN A 53 -3.54 18.27 1.00
N SER A 54 -2.51 17.60 0.48
CA SER A 54 -1.19 18.18 0.23
C SER A 54 -0.96 18.62 -1.22
N ILE A 55 -1.91 18.35 -2.13
CA ILE A 55 -1.79 18.68 -3.56
C ILE A 55 -2.29 20.12 -3.81
N ASP A 56 -1.36 21.06 -3.76
CA ASP A 56 -1.59 22.45 -4.16
C ASP A 56 -1.55 22.64 -5.68
N ASN A 57 -1.80 23.87 -6.16
CA ASN A 57 -1.76 24.19 -7.59
C ASN A 57 -0.35 24.03 -8.19
N GLN A 58 0.73 24.22 -7.41
CA GLN A 58 2.09 24.03 -7.91
C GLN A 58 2.38 22.54 -8.18
N LYS A 59 1.84 21.64 -7.35
CA LYS A 59 1.93 20.19 -7.59
C LYS A 59 1.10 19.75 -8.79
N ILE A 60 -0.09 20.34 -8.99
CA ILE A 60 -0.88 20.13 -10.21
C ILE A 60 -0.09 20.57 -11.45
N ASP A 61 0.49 21.78 -11.44
CA ASP A 61 1.34 22.26 -12.53
C ASP A 61 2.54 21.33 -12.77
N LYS A 62 3.13 20.79 -11.69
CA LYS A 62 4.23 19.83 -11.79
C LYS A 62 3.79 18.50 -12.41
N LEU A 63 2.61 17.99 -12.06
CA LEU A 63 2.05 16.81 -12.72
C LEU A 63 1.85 17.04 -14.22
N HIS A 64 1.33 18.20 -14.62
CA HIS A 64 1.22 18.57 -16.04
C HIS A 64 2.59 18.66 -16.74
N LYS A 65 3.63 19.14 -16.06
CA LYS A 65 5.00 19.19 -16.60
C LYS A 65 5.64 17.82 -16.75
N LEU A 66 5.36 16.88 -15.85
CA LEU A 66 5.86 15.50 -15.90
C LEU A 66 5.11 14.64 -16.91
N ALA A 67 3.82 14.93 -17.14
CA ALA A 67 2.94 14.11 -17.95
C ALA A 67 3.48 13.73 -19.34
N PRO A 68 4.08 14.63 -20.16
CA PRO A 68 4.56 14.26 -21.48
C PRO A 68 5.54 13.07 -21.45
N SER A 69 6.54 13.10 -20.56
CA SER A 69 7.53 12.02 -20.48
C SER A 69 6.94 10.72 -19.94
N PHE A 70 5.87 10.78 -19.13
CA PHE A 70 5.15 9.60 -18.65
C PHE A 70 4.27 9.01 -19.74
N LEU A 71 3.53 9.84 -20.48
CA LEU A 71 2.65 9.41 -21.57
C LEU A 71 3.41 8.65 -22.66
N ASP A 72 4.63 9.06 -23.00
CA ASP A 72 5.48 8.39 -24.01
C ASP A 72 5.82 6.94 -23.65
N ARG A 73 5.69 6.56 -22.38
CA ARG A 73 5.93 5.19 -21.87
C ARG A 73 4.67 4.34 -21.78
N LEU A 74 3.50 4.92 -22.01
CA LEU A 74 2.20 4.27 -21.85
C LEU A 74 1.66 3.74 -23.18
N THR A 75 0.76 2.77 -23.10
CA THR A 75 -0.05 2.34 -24.25
C THR A 75 -1.00 3.47 -24.67
N PRO A 76 -1.46 3.51 -25.94
CA PRO A 76 -2.41 4.54 -26.39
C PRO A 76 -3.70 4.62 -25.55
N ARG A 77 -4.20 3.46 -25.08
CA ARG A 77 -5.36 3.40 -24.18
C ARG A 77 -5.05 4.10 -22.84
N SER A 78 -3.94 3.75 -22.21
CA SER A 78 -3.52 4.35 -20.94
C SER A 78 -3.18 5.84 -21.08
N GLN A 79 -2.71 6.30 -22.25
CA GLN A 79 -2.52 7.72 -22.52
C GLN A 79 -3.85 8.50 -22.48
N ALA A 80 -4.92 7.98 -23.08
CA ALA A 80 -6.24 8.61 -23.03
C ALA A 80 -6.80 8.70 -21.61
N ALA A 81 -6.63 7.64 -20.81
CA ALA A 81 -7.00 7.63 -19.40
C ALA A 81 -6.16 8.64 -18.60
N ALA A 82 -4.84 8.70 -18.83
CA ALA A 82 -3.96 9.66 -18.16
C ALA A 82 -4.31 11.12 -18.49
N GLN A 83 -4.65 11.41 -19.74
CA GLN A 83 -5.13 12.75 -20.11
C GLN A 83 -6.44 13.11 -19.40
N SER A 84 -7.33 12.12 -19.19
CA SER A 84 -8.59 12.32 -18.45
C SER A 84 -8.32 12.58 -16.98
N LEU A 85 -7.46 11.78 -16.34
CA LEU A 85 -7.00 12.00 -14.98
C LEU A 85 -6.42 13.41 -14.79
N LEU A 86 -5.55 13.86 -15.71
CA LEU A 86 -4.94 15.19 -15.65
C LEU A 86 -5.97 16.32 -15.76
N ARG A 87 -7.03 16.14 -16.55
CA ARG A 87 -8.14 17.12 -16.64
C ARG A 87 -8.97 17.15 -15.35
N ASP A 88 -9.14 16.01 -14.70
CA ASP A 88 -10.01 15.88 -13.54
C ASP A 88 -9.33 16.23 -12.21
N LEU A 89 -8.01 16.49 -12.18
CA LEU A 89 -7.23 16.73 -10.97
C LEU A 89 -7.86 17.75 -10.01
N ALA A 90 -8.41 18.85 -10.52
CA ALA A 90 -9.01 19.88 -9.68
C ALA A 90 -10.29 19.39 -8.97
N SER A 91 -11.13 18.64 -9.69
CA SER A 91 -12.35 18.05 -9.14
C SER A 91 -12.04 16.92 -8.18
N LEU A 92 -11.13 16.02 -8.56
CA LEU A 92 -10.66 14.92 -7.71
C LEU A 92 -10.03 15.43 -6.42
N ARG A 93 -9.23 16.52 -6.49
CA ARG A 93 -8.72 17.17 -5.29
C ARG A 93 -9.84 17.67 -4.39
N GLN A 94 -10.88 18.31 -4.94
CA GLN A 94 -12.00 18.84 -4.15
C GLN A 94 -12.75 17.72 -3.41
N ILE A 95 -12.96 16.57 -4.07
CA ILE A 95 -13.63 15.41 -3.49
C ILE A 95 -12.70 14.72 -2.48
N GLY A 96 -11.48 14.37 -2.89
CA GLY A 96 -10.52 13.61 -2.10
C GLY A 96 -9.89 14.37 -0.93
N SER A 97 -10.03 15.70 -0.87
CA SER A 97 -9.63 16.49 0.29
C SER A 97 -10.67 16.49 1.41
N GLN A 98 -11.89 15.99 1.14
CA GLN A 98 -12.90 15.83 2.18
C GLN A 98 -12.50 14.72 3.15
N THR A 99 -12.84 14.89 4.43
CA THR A 99 -12.54 13.88 5.44
C THR A 99 -13.29 12.58 5.12
N PRO A 100 -12.60 11.44 4.97
CA PRO A 100 -13.24 10.16 4.70
C PRO A 100 -14.23 9.80 5.81
N LYS A 101 -15.41 9.26 5.45
CA LYS A 101 -16.36 8.74 6.44
C LYS A 101 -15.83 7.41 6.98
N THR A 102 -15.32 7.42 8.20
CA THR A 102 -14.81 6.22 8.85
C THR A 102 -15.98 5.37 9.37
N ASN A 103 -16.29 4.27 8.68
CA ASN A 103 -17.39 3.38 9.08
C ASN A 103 -16.92 2.24 10.01
N SER A 104 -15.74 1.66 9.73
CA SER A 104 -15.15 0.59 10.54
C SER A 104 -13.65 0.50 10.25
N LEU A 105 -12.84 0.47 11.31
CA LEU A 105 -11.39 0.27 11.21
C LEU A 105 -11.05 -1.20 11.46
N VAL A 106 -10.19 -1.76 10.62
CA VAL A 106 -9.64 -3.11 10.72
C VAL A 106 -8.12 -3.06 10.67
N PHE A 107 -7.46 -4.15 11.03
CA PHE A 107 -6.01 -4.26 10.84
C PHE A 107 -5.71 -4.53 9.37
N CYS A 108 -4.93 -3.65 8.76
CA CYS A 108 -4.55 -3.67 7.35
C CYS A 108 -3.03 -3.73 7.22
N HIS A 109 -2.56 -4.33 6.13
CA HIS A 109 -1.15 -4.33 5.73
C HIS A 109 -0.74 -3.01 5.06
N HIS A 110 -1.67 -2.35 4.37
CA HIS A 110 -1.52 -1.07 3.66
C HIS A 110 -0.55 -1.05 2.46
N ASP A 111 0.35 -2.03 2.34
CA ASP A 111 1.22 -2.24 1.18
C ASP A 111 1.00 -3.62 0.53
N ILE A 112 -0.25 -4.10 0.42
CA ILE A 112 -0.51 -5.36 -0.32
C ILE A 112 -0.36 -5.09 -1.82
N ARG A 113 0.59 -5.81 -2.41
CA ARG A 113 0.90 -5.85 -3.85
C ARG A 113 1.52 -7.20 -4.19
N GLN A 114 1.59 -7.54 -5.47
CA GLN A 114 2.10 -8.85 -5.93
C GLN A 114 3.49 -9.17 -5.36
N SER A 115 4.39 -8.18 -5.27
CA SER A 115 5.76 -8.37 -4.76
C SER A 115 5.84 -8.62 -3.25
N ASN A 116 4.80 -8.29 -2.49
CA ASN A 116 4.73 -8.53 -1.04
C ASN A 116 3.96 -9.83 -0.71
N MET A 117 3.62 -10.64 -1.72
CA MET A 117 3.01 -11.96 -1.58
C MET A 117 4.02 -13.04 -1.97
N ALA A 118 4.63 -13.69 -0.98
CA ALA A 118 5.52 -14.83 -1.19
C ALA A 118 4.69 -16.12 -1.31
N TRP A 119 4.96 -16.94 -2.33
CA TRP A 119 4.31 -18.24 -2.50
C TRP A 119 5.32 -19.38 -2.39
N HIS A 120 4.93 -20.46 -1.71
CA HIS A 120 5.71 -21.70 -1.65
C HIS A 120 4.79 -22.92 -1.82
N PRO A 121 5.16 -23.93 -2.62
CA PRO A 121 4.29 -25.08 -2.93
C PRO A 121 3.80 -25.83 -1.68
N ASN A 122 4.64 -25.94 -0.65
CA ASN A 122 4.29 -26.67 0.58
C ASN A 122 3.67 -25.80 1.68
N TYR A 123 3.76 -24.47 1.57
CA TYR A 123 3.35 -23.56 2.66
C TYR A 123 2.25 -22.57 2.24
N GLY A 124 1.94 -22.47 0.95
CA GLY A 124 0.99 -21.51 0.40
C GLY A 124 1.54 -20.08 0.37
N THR A 125 0.63 -19.11 0.39
CA THR A 125 0.95 -17.69 0.32
C THR A 125 1.23 -17.09 1.70
N ARG A 126 2.21 -16.19 1.80
CA ARG A 126 2.53 -15.39 2.99
C ARG A 126 2.72 -13.94 2.59
N LEU A 127 2.26 -13.03 3.45
CA LEU A 127 2.54 -11.60 3.34
C LEU A 127 3.88 -11.26 3.98
N VAL A 128 4.64 -10.40 3.33
CA VAL A 128 5.93 -9.87 3.80
C VAL A 128 5.91 -8.35 3.75
N ASP A 129 6.88 -7.71 4.42
CA ASP A 129 7.00 -6.24 4.53
C ASP A 129 5.82 -5.55 5.26
N TRP A 130 5.73 -5.83 6.56
CA TRP A 130 4.69 -5.31 7.46
C TRP A 130 4.94 -3.86 7.91
N SER A 131 5.89 -3.14 7.28
CA SER A 131 6.35 -1.81 7.71
C SER A 131 5.23 -0.75 7.70
N TRP A 132 4.21 -0.95 6.86
CA TRP A 132 3.05 -0.07 6.74
C TRP A 132 1.81 -0.60 7.47
N SER A 133 1.89 -1.72 8.18
CA SER A 133 0.70 -2.30 8.81
C SER A 133 0.12 -1.45 9.95
N GLY A 134 -1.20 -1.44 10.09
CA GLY A 134 -1.89 -0.60 11.07
C GLY A 134 -3.40 -0.59 10.90
N LEU A 135 -4.07 0.37 11.54
CA LEU A 135 -5.51 0.56 11.40
C LEU A 135 -5.85 1.22 10.05
N GLY A 136 -6.77 0.59 9.31
CA GLY A 136 -7.28 1.06 8.03
C GLY A 136 -8.77 0.78 7.86
N GLU A 137 -9.38 1.31 6.82
CA GLU A 137 -10.76 0.99 6.46
C GLU A 137 -10.93 -0.47 6.01
N SER A 138 -12.11 -1.03 6.23
CA SER A 138 -12.47 -2.29 5.58
C SER A 138 -12.36 -2.19 4.06
N GLY A 139 -11.78 -3.20 3.42
CA GLY A 139 -11.55 -3.20 1.98
C GLY A 139 -10.27 -2.49 1.51
N SER A 140 -9.49 -1.87 2.40
CA SER A 140 -8.23 -1.19 2.05
C SER A 140 -7.25 -2.12 1.32
N ASP A 141 -6.93 -3.26 1.94
CA ASP A 141 -5.91 -4.18 1.45
C ASP A 141 -6.30 -4.85 0.11
N ILE A 142 -7.57 -5.27 -0.02
CA ILE A 142 -8.05 -5.85 -1.28
C ILE A 142 -8.07 -4.80 -2.40
N THR A 143 -8.41 -3.54 -2.08
CA THR A 143 -8.37 -2.44 -3.04
C THR A 143 -6.94 -2.18 -3.51
N SER A 144 -5.95 -2.12 -2.61
CA SER A 144 -4.53 -2.00 -2.98
C SER A 144 -4.09 -3.12 -3.92
N LEU A 145 -4.46 -4.36 -3.62
CA LEU A 145 -4.12 -5.52 -4.44
C LEU A 145 -4.76 -5.44 -5.83
N LEU A 146 -6.04 -5.09 -5.92
CA LEU A 146 -6.75 -4.97 -7.20
C LEU A 146 -6.21 -3.84 -8.06
N ILE A 147 -5.78 -2.72 -7.46
CA ILE A 147 -5.08 -1.65 -8.18
C ILE A 147 -3.75 -2.17 -8.76
N ASP A 148 -2.98 -2.94 -7.99
CA ASP A 148 -1.71 -3.51 -8.45
C ASP A 148 -1.92 -4.54 -9.57
N LEU A 149 -2.95 -5.39 -9.46
CA LEU A 149 -3.33 -6.36 -10.49
C LEU A 149 -3.82 -5.69 -11.77
N HIS A 150 -4.68 -4.67 -11.66
CA HIS A 150 -5.17 -3.89 -12.81
C HIS A 150 -4.01 -3.16 -13.52
N LYS A 151 -3.07 -2.60 -12.75
CA LYS A 151 -1.83 -2.00 -13.27
C LYS A 151 -0.99 -3.00 -14.07
N SER A 152 -1.03 -4.28 -13.71
CA SER A 152 -0.39 -5.39 -14.43
C SER A 152 -1.28 -6.05 -15.49
N HIS A 153 -2.41 -5.42 -15.86
CA HIS A 153 -3.35 -5.87 -16.89
C HIS A 153 -4.09 -7.17 -16.58
N HIS A 154 -4.22 -7.54 -15.30
CA HIS A 154 -5.13 -8.61 -14.90
C HIS A 154 -6.59 -8.13 -14.90
N ASP A 155 -7.50 -9.00 -15.33
CA ASP A 155 -8.94 -8.71 -15.25
C ASP A 155 -9.42 -8.75 -13.79
N ILE A 156 -9.87 -7.60 -13.31
CA ILE A 156 -10.41 -7.43 -11.96
C ILE A 156 -11.94 -7.29 -11.94
N SER A 157 -12.60 -7.37 -13.10
CA SER A 157 -14.06 -7.20 -13.22
C SER A 157 -14.87 -8.08 -12.25
N PRO A 158 -14.47 -9.34 -11.96
CA PRO A 158 -15.17 -10.18 -10.98
C PRO A 158 -15.17 -9.65 -9.54
N TYR A 159 -14.30 -8.69 -9.21
CA TYR A 159 -14.07 -8.22 -7.84
C TYR A 159 -14.49 -6.75 -7.64
N GLN A 160 -15.18 -6.13 -8.60
CA GLN A 160 -15.56 -4.71 -8.49
C GLN A 160 -16.41 -4.40 -7.24
N ASN A 161 -17.27 -5.34 -6.83
CA ASN A 161 -18.17 -5.18 -5.69
C ASN A 161 -17.49 -5.14 -4.32
N ILE A 162 -16.20 -5.48 -4.24
CA ILE A 162 -15.42 -5.46 -2.99
C ILE A 162 -14.36 -4.35 -2.97
N ILE A 163 -14.31 -3.51 -4.00
CA ILE A 163 -13.43 -2.34 -4.06
C ILE A 163 -13.97 -1.25 -3.14
N ASN A 164 -13.11 -0.74 -2.28
CA ASN A 164 -13.40 0.45 -1.49
C ASN A 164 -13.01 1.70 -2.31
N LEU A 165 -13.99 2.35 -2.94
CA LEU A 165 -13.76 3.52 -3.79
C LEU A 165 -13.21 4.73 -3.02
N ASP A 166 -13.57 4.92 -1.75
CA ASP A 166 -13.01 5.99 -0.92
C ASP A 166 -11.51 5.77 -0.68
N TYR A 167 -11.12 4.52 -0.40
CA TYR A 167 -9.72 4.14 -0.22
C TYR A 167 -8.95 4.21 -1.55
N CYS A 168 -9.58 3.83 -2.67
CA CYS A 168 -9.04 3.97 -4.01
C CYS A 168 -8.72 5.44 -4.33
N LEU A 169 -9.67 6.34 -4.05
CA LEU A 169 -9.49 7.78 -4.20
C LEU A 169 -8.36 8.28 -3.29
N MET A 170 -8.29 7.85 -2.05
CA MET A 170 -7.23 8.24 -1.12
C MET A 170 -5.83 7.86 -1.64
N LEU A 171 -5.63 6.61 -2.07
CA LEU A 171 -4.35 6.14 -2.61
C LEU A 171 -3.97 6.86 -3.91
N MET A 172 -4.94 7.16 -4.77
CA MET A 172 -4.72 7.96 -5.99
C MET A 172 -4.05 9.29 -5.65
N GLY A 173 -4.56 10.01 -4.65
CA GLY A 173 -3.98 11.28 -4.20
C GLY A 173 -2.59 11.10 -3.59
N PHE A 174 -2.41 10.08 -2.76
CA PHE A 174 -1.11 9.76 -2.16
C PHE A 174 -0.02 9.52 -3.22
N TRP A 175 -0.30 8.68 -4.21
CA TRP A 175 0.66 8.39 -5.27
C TRP A 175 0.89 9.57 -6.22
N LEU A 176 -0.14 10.37 -6.54
CA LEU A 176 0.04 11.58 -7.35
C LEU A 176 0.94 12.58 -6.65
N ASN A 177 0.74 12.82 -5.35
CA ASN A 177 1.61 13.72 -4.59
C ASN A 177 3.06 13.21 -4.62
N HIS A 178 3.27 11.92 -4.35
CA HIS A 178 4.59 11.30 -4.35
C HIS A 178 5.27 11.29 -5.73
N ALA A 179 4.50 11.19 -6.82
CA ALA A 179 5.02 11.32 -8.18
C ALA A 179 5.61 12.73 -8.44
N THR A 180 5.24 13.74 -7.64
CA THR A 180 5.83 15.07 -7.70
C THR A 180 7.07 15.26 -6.83
N TRP A 181 7.50 14.27 -6.06
CA TRP A 181 8.67 14.44 -5.18
C TRP A 181 9.97 14.51 -5.98
N PRO A 182 11.03 15.15 -5.45
CA PRO A 182 12.35 15.13 -6.08
C PRO A 182 12.84 13.69 -6.28
N HIS A 183 13.60 13.44 -7.35
CA HIS A 183 14.31 12.19 -7.58
C HIS A 183 15.74 12.50 -8.01
N HIS A 184 16.67 11.58 -7.75
CA HIS A 184 18.05 11.69 -8.18
C HIS A 184 18.31 10.63 -9.26
N GLY A 185 18.74 11.06 -10.44
CA GLY A 185 18.94 10.18 -11.59
C GLY A 185 17.61 9.80 -12.24
N ASN A 186 17.27 8.52 -12.23
CA ASN A 186 16.11 7.97 -12.94
C ASN A 186 14.77 8.35 -12.26
N ASP A 187 13.76 8.66 -13.06
CA ASP A 187 12.41 9.01 -12.62
C ASP A 187 11.46 7.79 -12.51
N THR A 188 11.97 6.57 -12.66
CA THR A 188 11.18 5.33 -12.67
C THR A 188 10.25 5.21 -11.46
N THR A 189 10.70 5.56 -10.26
CA THR A 189 9.82 5.54 -9.08
C THR A 189 8.65 6.51 -9.21
N ARG A 190 8.90 7.72 -9.75
CA ARG A 190 7.85 8.73 -9.98
C ARG A 190 6.87 8.27 -11.05
N PHE A 191 7.38 7.65 -12.11
CA PHE A 191 6.57 7.03 -13.14
C PHE A 191 5.70 5.89 -12.59
N GLN A 192 6.25 4.99 -11.77
CA GLN A 192 5.50 3.90 -11.15
C GLN A 192 4.43 4.39 -10.17
N GLN A 193 4.71 5.48 -9.44
CA GLN A 193 3.73 6.16 -8.60
C GLN A 193 2.59 6.77 -9.45
N PHE A 194 2.92 7.50 -10.52
CA PHE A 194 1.93 8.01 -11.46
C PHE A 194 1.09 6.89 -12.08
N LEU A 195 1.72 5.77 -12.47
CA LEU A 195 1.04 4.62 -13.06
C LEU A 195 0.10 3.92 -12.07
N SER A 196 0.47 3.86 -10.78
CA SER A 196 -0.41 3.33 -9.73
C SER A 196 -1.61 4.24 -9.50
N ALA A 197 -1.43 5.56 -9.53
CA ALA A 197 -2.54 6.52 -9.49
C ALA A 197 -3.45 6.41 -10.73
N LEU A 198 -2.87 6.21 -11.92
CA LEU A 198 -3.63 6.00 -13.15
C LEU A 198 -4.50 4.74 -13.08
N SER A 199 -3.93 3.64 -12.58
CA SER A 199 -4.66 2.38 -12.36
C SER A 199 -5.84 2.59 -11.40
N ALA A 200 -5.61 3.29 -10.28
CA ALA A 200 -6.67 3.64 -9.34
C ALA A 200 -7.74 4.53 -9.97
N TYR A 201 -7.36 5.47 -10.85
CA TYR A 201 -8.32 6.32 -11.55
C TYR A 201 -9.20 5.54 -12.52
N GLU A 202 -8.61 4.64 -13.31
CA GLU A 202 -9.37 3.76 -14.21
C GLU A 202 -10.35 2.88 -13.44
N ILE A 203 -9.99 2.38 -12.26
CA ILE A 203 -10.91 1.66 -11.38
C ILE A 203 -12.03 2.59 -10.89
N TYR A 204 -11.65 3.77 -10.39
CA TYR A 204 -12.57 4.71 -9.74
C TYR A 204 -13.67 5.21 -10.69
N ILE A 205 -13.36 5.45 -11.97
CA ILE A 205 -14.37 5.93 -12.95
C ILE A 205 -15.27 4.82 -13.51
N ASN A 206 -14.93 3.55 -13.26
CA ASN A 206 -15.68 2.37 -13.74
C ASN A 206 -16.43 1.63 -12.61
N GLY A 207 -16.26 2.05 -11.35
CA GLY A 207 -16.99 1.52 -10.18
C GLY A 207 -18.20 2.36 -9.86
#